data_AF-W3VDE3-F1
#
_entry.id   AF-W3VDE3-F1
#
_cell.length_a   1.000
_cell.length_b   1.000
_cell.length_c   1.000
_cell.angle_alpha   90.00
_cell.angle_beta   90.00
_cell.angle_gamma   90.00
#
_symmetry.space_group_name_H-M   'P 1'
#
loop_
_entity.id
_entity.type
_entity.pdbx_description
1 polymer ?
#
loop_
_entity_poly.entity_id
_entity_poly.type
_entity_poly.pdbx_seq_one_letter_code
_entity_poly.pdbx_strand_id
1 'polypeptide(L)'
;MLRPTQSLMLRSSLRQLASASNQPIPPGSEMNAVKRTAATILPPVKLYRRLLRAHRKLDADMRAVGDNYIKDEFRRHRLIDNPLQIVGFLSSWKMYLDQLEVQQGQPGGFRGQRLDPQLLEKMSDEQIYQIHDLMTATQEAYSEKAQAHPPHQQRELAEKAAAEAGMSVKKDT
;
A
#
# COMPACT_ATOMS: atom_id res chain seq x y z
N MET A 1 -3.01 -3.00 -50.85
CA MET A 1 -3.74 -2.15 -49.87
C MET A 1 -4.25 -3.10 -48.78
N LEU A 2 -3.46 -3.33 -47.70
CA LEU A 2 -3.50 -2.63 -46.39
C LEU A 2 -4.89 -2.73 -45.71
N ARG A 3 -5.11 -3.24 -44.50
CA ARG A 3 -4.51 -4.23 -43.56
C ARG A 3 -5.61 -4.39 -42.46
N PRO A 4 -5.75 -5.56 -41.80
CA PRO A 4 -6.73 -5.75 -40.74
C PRO A 4 -6.28 -5.14 -39.40
N THR A 5 -7.28 -4.79 -38.58
CA THR A 5 -7.19 -4.28 -37.21
C THR A 5 -6.45 -5.23 -36.26
N GLN A 6 -5.51 -4.70 -35.48
CA GLN A 6 -5.05 -5.32 -34.24
C GLN A 6 -5.01 -4.28 -33.11
N SER A 7 -5.77 -4.59 -32.06
CA SER A 7 -5.68 -3.97 -30.74
C SER A 7 -4.39 -4.42 -30.09
N LEU A 8 -3.56 -3.47 -29.64
CA LEU A 8 -2.43 -3.73 -28.77
C LEU A 8 -2.47 -2.72 -27.62
N MET A 9 -3.08 -3.15 -26.51
CA MET A 9 -2.72 -2.63 -25.20
C MET A 9 -1.36 -3.21 -24.81
N LEU A 10 -0.33 -2.37 -24.73
CA LEU A 10 0.86 -2.62 -23.91
C LEU A 10 0.78 -1.58 -22.78
N ARG A 11 0.36 -1.91 -21.55
CA ARG A 11 1.03 -2.75 -20.52
C ARG A 11 2.52 -2.46 -20.34
N SER A 12 2.81 -2.19 -19.06
CA SER A 12 4.09 -2.29 -18.31
C SER A 12 5.10 -1.16 -18.44
N SER A 13 5.19 -0.34 -17.39
CA SER A 13 6.24 -0.55 -16.38
C SER A 13 5.91 0.13 -15.04
N LEU A 14 5.21 -0.59 -14.17
CA LEU A 14 5.33 -0.41 -12.72
C LEU A 14 6.16 -1.60 -12.20
N ARG A 15 7.47 -1.53 -12.44
CA ARG A 15 8.46 -2.43 -11.84
C ARG A 15 9.46 -1.64 -11.02
N GLN A 16 9.01 -0.77 -10.12
CA GLN A 16 9.91 -0.29 -9.06
C GLN A 16 9.17 0.36 -7.89
N LEU A 17 8.29 -0.38 -7.22
CA LEU A 17 7.92 -0.05 -5.83
C LEU A 17 7.87 -1.29 -4.91
N ALA A 18 8.44 -2.41 -5.34
CA ALA A 18 8.57 -3.60 -4.50
C ALA A 18 9.80 -3.57 -3.57
N SER A 19 10.54 -2.46 -3.50
CA SER A 19 11.77 -2.35 -2.71
C SER A 19 11.66 -1.44 -1.48
N ALA A 20 10.48 -0.89 -1.18
CA ALA A 20 10.28 -0.06 0.02
C ALA A 20 10.12 -0.90 1.31
N SER A 21 9.76 -2.19 1.20
CA SER A 21 9.61 -3.07 2.38
C SER A 21 10.90 -3.78 2.79
N ASN A 22 12.00 -3.52 2.11
CA ASN A 22 13.33 -3.96 2.55
C ASN A 22 14.00 -2.94 3.49
N GLN A 23 13.26 -1.93 3.98
CA GLN A 23 13.79 -1.08 5.03
C GLN A 23 13.84 -1.87 6.34
N PRO A 24 15.04 -2.02 6.94
CA PRO A 24 15.15 -2.50 8.31
C PRO A 24 14.32 -1.61 9.23
N ILE A 25 13.85 -2.21 10.31
CA ILE A 25 13.17 -1.49 11.38
C ILE A 25 14.13 -0.38 11.89
N PRO A 26 13.61 0.76 12.36
CA PRO A 26 14.43 1.82 12.94
C PRO A 26 15.26 1.38 14.16
N PRO A 27 16.55 1.75 14.20
CA PRO A 27 17.52 1.31 15.21
C PRO A 27 17.23 1.90 16.59
N GLY A 28 16.72 1.10 17.53
CA GLY A 28 16.65 1.49 18.95
C GLY A 28 15.59 0.79 19.80
N SER A 29 14.56 0.20 19.19
CA SER A 29 13.45 -0.50 19.89
C SER A 29 13.32 -1.99 19.53
N GLU A 30 14.06 -2.42 18.50
CA GLU A 30 13.86 -3.68 17.79
C GLU A 30 14.14 -4.91 18.65
N MET A 31 15.26 -4.93 19.34
CA MET A 31 15.75 -6.15 19.96
C MET A 31 14.89 -6.59 21.15
N ASN A 32 14.27 -5.64 21.87
CA ASN A 32 13.34 -5.94 22.96
C ASN A 32 11.93 -6.25 22.45
N ALA A 33 11.46 -5.59 21.38
CA ALA A 33 10.16 -5.87 20.79
C ALA A 33 10.13 -7.22 20.05
N VAL A 34 11.19 -7.54 19.30
CA VAL A 34 11.36 -8.83 18.61
C VAL A 34 11.49 -9.98 19.62
N LYS A 35 12.24 -9.81 20.72
CA LYS A 35 12.30 -10.82 21.78
C LYS A 35 10.96 -11.09 22.46
N ARG A 36 10.16 -10.05 22.72
CA ARG A 36 8.82 -10.19 23.32
C ARG A 36 7.82 -10.84 22.36
N THR A 37 7.87 -10.47 21.08
CA THR A 37 6.98 -11.06 20.06
C THR A 37 7.38 -12.48 19.70
N ALA A 38 8.66 -12.85 19.79
CA ALA A 38 9.14 -14.21 19.62
C ALA A 38 8.46 -15.23 20.55
N ALA A 39 8.14 -14.80 21.78
CA ALA A 39 7.45 -15.63 22.77
C ALA A 39 5.94 -15.82 22.48
N THR A 40 5.36 -15.03 21.57
CA THR A 40 3.92 -15.04 21.22
C THR A 40 3.68 -15.14 19.70
N ILE A 41 4.63 -15.75 18.97
CA ILE A 41 4.51 -15.93 17.53
C ILE A 41 3.30 -16.81 17.21
N LEU A 42 2.44 -16.32 16.33
CA LEU A 42 1.34 -17.09 15.76
C LEU A 42 1.86 -18.01 14.65
N PRO A 43 1.31 -19.23 14.50
CA PRO A 43 1.57 -20.08 13.34
C PRO A 43 1.31 -19.34 12.01
N PRO A 44 2.08 -19.59 10.93
CA PRO A 44 2.03 -18.81 9.70
C PRO A 44 0.62 -18.61 9.12
N VAL A 45 -0.17 -19.68 9.03
CA VAL A 45 -1.53 -19.64 8.49
C VAL A 45 -2.48 -18.84 9.39
N LYS A 46 -2.31 -18.92 10.72
CA LYS A 46 -3.12 -18.15 11.67
C LYS A 46 -2.79 -16.65 11.58
N LEU A 47 -1.50 -16.32 11.49
CA LEU A 47 -1.02 -14.94 11.33
C LEU A 47 -1.53 -14.32 10.03
N TYR A 48 -1.34 -15.01 8.91
CA TYR A 48 -1.81 -14.60 7.58
C TYR A 48 -3.30 -14.27 7.56
N ARG A 49 -4.14 -15.17 8.10
CA ARG A 49 -5.60 -14.94 8.15
C ARG A 49 -5.98 -13.78 9.06
N ARG A 50 -5.26 -13.55 10.15
CA ARG A 50 -5.54 -12.47 11.10
C ARG A 50 -5.17 -11.11 10.51
N LEU A 51 -4.03 -11.01 9.82
CA LEU A 51 -3.63 -9.82 9.04
C LEU A 51 -4.72 -9.42 8.03
N LEU A 52 -5.16 -10.35 7.18
CA LEU A 52 -6.21 -10.07 6.19
C LEU A 52 -7.58 -9.73 6.81
N ARG A 53 -7.83 -10.11 8.07
CA ARG A 53 -9.04 -9.68 8.80
C ARG A 53 -8.87 -8.28 9.35
N ALA A 54 -7.70 -7.96 9.92
CA ALA A 54 -7.39 -6.63 10.41
C ALA A 54 -7.43 -5.58 9.29
N HIS A 55 -6.96 -5.93 8.08
CA HIS A 55 -7.05 -5.07 6.90
C HIS A 55 -8.46 -4.68 6.48
N ARG A 56 -9.50 -5.41 6.90
CA ARG A 56 -10.89 -5.08 6.55
C ARG A 56 -11.38 -3.78 7.16
N LYS A 57 -10.68 -3.28 8.19
CA LYS A 57 -10.97 -2.01 8.87
C LYS A 57 -10.14 -0.85 8.30
N LEU A 58 -9.30 -1.09 7.30
CA LEU A 58 -8.58 -0.06 6.58
C LEU A 58 -9.45 0.52 5.46
N ASP A 59 -9.12 1.73 5.04
CA ASP A 59 -9.70 2.35 3.85
C ASP A 59 -9.44 1.49 2.61
N ALA A 60 -10.33 1.61 1.61
CA ALA A 60 -10.37 0.70 0.47
C ALA A 60 -9.03 0.61 -0.28
N ASP A 61 -8.37 1.75 -0.51
CA ASP A 61 -7.10 1.82 -1.24
C ASP A 61 -5.96 1.20 -0.43
N MET A 62 -5.86 1.54 0.86
CA MET A 62 -4.85 0.96 1.76
C MET A 62 -5.01 -0.56 1.88
N ARG A 63 -6.26 -1.04 1.98
CA ARG A 63 -6.58 -2.45 2.01
C ARG A 63 -6.18 -3.15 0.71
N ALA A 64 -6.50 -2.57 -0.44
CA ALA A 64 -6.21 -3.18 -1.74
C ALA A 64 -4.70 -3.39 -1.94
N VAL A 65 -3.90 -2.36 -1.64
CA VAL A 65 -2.43 -2.44 -1.71
C VAL A 65 -1.89 -3.41 -0.67
N GLY A 66 -2.33 -3.31 0.58
CA GLY A 66 -1.85 -4.13 1.69
C GLY A 66 -2.19 -5.62 1.55
N ASP A 67 -3.40 -5.97 1.13
CA ASP A 67 -3.81 -7.37 0.95
C ASP A 67 -2.99 -8.07 -0.14
N ASN A 68 -2.69 -7.37 -1.24
CA ASN A 68 -1.84 -7.89 -2.31
C ASN A 68 -0.41 -8.09 -1.80
N TYR A 69 0.12 -7.12 -1.04
CA TYR A 69 1.44 -7.21 -0.47
C TYR A 69 1.60 -8.41 0.48
N ILE A 70 0.68 -8.58 1.44
CA ILE A 70 0.69 -9.74 2.36
C ILE A 70 0.67 -11.07 1.58
N LYS A 71 -0.21 -11.18 0.58
CA LYS A 71 -0.33 -12.41 -0.23
C LYS A 71 0.98 -12.75 -0.93
N ASP A 72 1.63 -11.75 -1.49
CA ASP A 72 2.88 -11.94 -2.23
C ASP A 72 4.02 -12.30 -1.29
N GLU A 73 4.15 -11.63 -0.14
CA GLU A 73 5.21 -11.92 0.82
C GLU A 73 5.09 -13.31 1.44
N PHE A 74 3.90 -13.70 1.90
CA PHE A 74 3.68 -15.05 2.42
C PHE A 74 3.89 -16.13 1.34
N ARG A 75 3.63 -15.81 0.06
CA ARG A 75 3.94 -16.73 -1.05
C ARG A 75 5.43 -16.85 -1.29
N ARG A 76 6.18 -15.74 -1.30
CA ARG A 76 7.63 -15.70 -1.47
C ARG A 76 8.36 -16.44 -0.35
N HIS A 77 7.85 -16.35 0.87
CA HIS A 77 8.45 -16.94 2.06
C HIS A 77 7.96 -18.37 2.37
N ARG A 78 7.15 -18.98 1.49
CA ARG A 78 6.54 -20.31 1.73
C ARG A 78 7.55 -21.46 1.83
N LEU A 79 8.68 -21.34 1.15
CA LEU A 79 9.70 -22.39 1.02
C LEU A 79 10.97 -22.08 1.83
N ILE A 80 10.89 -21.18 2.80
CA ILE A 80 12.02 -20.91 3.69
C ILE A 80 12.09 -22.01 4.73
N ASP A 81 13.24 -22.68 4.79
CA ASP A 81 13.50 -23.76 5.75
C ASP A 81 14.34 -23.30 6.94
N ASN A 82 15.03 -22.16 6.83
CA ASN A 82 15.87 -21.64 7.91
C ASN A 82 14.99 -21.15 9.08
N PRO A 83 15.05 -21.80 10.26
CA PRO A 83 14.16 -21.49 11.36
C PRO A 83 14.32 -20.06 11.89
N LEU A 84 15.55 -19.50 11.85
CA LEU A 84 15.79 -18.13 12.28
C LEU A 84 15.12 -17.12 11.34
N GLN A 85 15.16 -17.38 10.03
CA GLN A 85 14.48 -16.53 9.05
C GLN A 85 12.96 -16.62 9.18
N ILE A 86 12.41 -17.82 9.41
CA ILE A 86 10.98 -18.01 9.67
C ILE A 86 10.55 -17.23 10.91
N VAL A 87 11.30 -17.36 12.01
CA VAL A 87 11.03 -16.63 13.27
C VAL A 87 11.10 -15.12 13.05
N GLY A 88 12.13 -14.64 12.35
CA GLY A 88 12.25 -13.22 12.01
C GLY A 88 11.06 -12.72 11.20
N PHE A 89 10.69 -13.43 10.13
CA PHE A 89 9.54 -13.11 9.29
C PHE A 89 8.25 -13.03 10.09
N LEU A 90 7.93 -14.08 10.88
CA LEU A 90 6.69 -14.12 11.65
C LEU A 90 6.66 -13.06 12.76
N SER A 91 7.80 -12.77 13.40
CA SER A 91 7.89 -11.74 14.44
C SER A 91 7.60 -10.36 13.85
N SER A 92 8.18 -10.01 12.71
CA SER A 92 7.95 -8.74 12.02
C SER A 92 6.46 -8.55 11.66
N TRP A 93 5.84 -9.59 11.08
CA TRP A 93 4.40 -9.55 10.75
C TRP A 93 3.50 -9.50 11.99
N LYS A 94 3.90 -10.15 13.09
CA LYS A 94 3.18 -10.07 14.36
C LYS A 94 3.26 -8.66 14.95
N MET A 95 4.43 -8.02 14.91
CA MET A 95 4.58 -6.62 15.36
C MET A 95 3.70 -5.67 14.55
N TYR A 96 3.69 -5.82 13.22
CA TYR A 96 2.81 -5.03 12.35
C TYR A 96 1.33 -5.25 12.69
N LEU A 97 0.91 -6.50 12.86
CA LEU A 97 -0.46 -6.83 13.25
C LEU A 97 -0.86 -6.18 14.58
N ASP A 98 0.02 -6.26 15.59
CA ASP A 98 -0.24 -5.69 16.91
C ASP A 98 -0.41 -4.17 16.83
N GLN A 99 0.47 -3.50 16.09
CA GLN A 99 0.38 -2.06 15.87
C GLN A 99 -0.93 -1.68 15.15
N LEU A 100 -1.28 -2.45 14.12
CA LEU A 100 -2.51 -2.26 13.36
C LEU A 100 -3.75 -2.40 14.28
N GLU A 101 -3.82 -3.46 15.06
CA GLU A 101 -4.94 -3.71 15.98
C GLU A 101 -5.04 -2.66 17.09
N VAL A 102 -3.90 -2.22 17.65
CA VAL A 102 -3.86 -1.15 18.67
C VAL A 102 -4.39 0.15 18.10
N GLN A 103 -3.93 0.59 16.93
CA GLN A 103 -4.38 1.86 16.34
C GLN A 103 -5.84 1.83 15.92
N GLN A 104 -6.32 0.68 15.41
CA GLN A 104 -7.73 0.50 15.08
C GLN A 104 -8.66 0.58 16.31
N GLY A 105 -8.14 0.36 17.52
CA GLY A 105 -8.88 0.56 18.77
C GLY A 105 -8.92 2.01 19.25
N GLN A 106 -8.15 2.92 18.63
CA GLN A 106 -8.10 4.33 19.01
C GLN A 106 -9.05 5.18 18.17
N PRO A 107 -9.53 6.32 18.72
CA PRO A 107 -10.28 7.30 17.94
C PRO A 107 -9.50 7.76 16.71
N GLY A 108 -10.10 7.66 15.53
CA GLY A 108 -9.45 8.03 14.26
C GLY A 108 -8.73 6.88 13.54
N GLY A 109 -8.81 5.65 14.05
CA GLY A 109 -8.41 4.43 13.34
C GLY A 109 -6.90 4.30 13.09
N PHE A 110 -6.54 3.44 12.12
CA PHE A 110 -5.15 3.27 11.71
C PHE A 110 -4.65 4.51 10.97
N ARG A 111 -3.53 5.09 11.44
CA ARG A 111 -2.91 6.28 10.84
C ARG A 111 -1.43 6.08 10.48
N GLY A 112 -0.91 4.87 10.71
CA GLY A 112 0.50 4.57 10.54
C GLY A 112 1.37 5.15 11.65
N GLN A 113 2.66 5.32 11.36
CA GLN A 113 3.64 5.87 12.28
C GLN A 113 4.52 6.87 11.53
N ARG A 114 4.96 7.93 12.20
CA ARG A 114 5.97 8.83 11.63
C ARG A 114 7.26 8.07 11.39
N LEU A 115 7.92 8.36 10.27
CA LEU A 115 9.24 7.84 9.97
C LEU A 115 10.22 8.28 11.06
N ASP A 116 11.05 7.35 11.52
CA ASP A 116 12.09 7.63 12.48
C ASP A 116 13.19 8.48 11.82
N PRO A 117 13.54 9.65 12.39
CA PRO A 117 14.66 10.46 11.89
C PRO A 117 15.97 9.67 11.78
N GLN A 118 16.26 8.75 12.71
CA GLN A 118 17.50 7.98 12.66
C GLN A 118 17.53 6.95 11.52
N LEU A 119 16.35 6.52 11.05
CA LEU A 119 16.25 5.67 9.88
C LEU A 119 16.45 6.48 8.59
N LEU A 120 15.88 7.69 8.53
CA LEU A 120 16.05 8.60 7.38
C LEU A 120 17.53 8.93 7.14
N GLU A 121 18.31 9.15 8.19
CA GLU A 121 19.76 9.39 8.08
C GLU A 121 20.55 8.22 7.49
N LYS A 122 20.00 7.00 7.56
CA LYS A 122 20.65 5.77 7.05
C LYS A 122 20.19 5.41 5.64
N MET A 123 19.17 6.08 5.11
CA MET A 123 18.65 5.84 3.77
C MET A 123 19.57 6.48 2.73
N SER A 124 19.62 5.90 1.54
CA SER A 124 20.30 6.54 0.41
C SER A 124 19.50 7.73 -0.12
N ASP A 125 20.16 8.67 -0.77
CA ASP A 125 19.52 9.83 -1.41
C ASP A 125 18.38 9.43 -2.35
N GLU A 126 18.59 8.35 -3.12
CA GLU A 126 17.58 7.77 -4.01
C GLU A 126 16.33 7.28 -3.24
N GLN A 127 16.53 6.63 -2.09
CA GLN A 127 15.41 6.16 -1.25
C GLN A 127 14.64 7.33 -0.65
N ILE A 128 15.35 8.38 -0.21
CA ILE A 128 14.75 9.60 0.31
C ILE A 128 13.92 10.29 -0.77
N TYR A 129 14.46 10.38 -2.00
CA TYR A 129 13.76 10.96 -3.14
C TYR A 129 12.48 10.19 -3.46
N GLN A 130 12.54 8.85 -3.50
CA GLN A 130 11.35 8.02 -3.74
C GLN A 130 10.27 8.20 -2.68
N ILE A 131 10.64 8.31 -1.40
CA ILE A 131 9.68 8.56 -0.32
C ILE A 131 9.06 9.95 -0.47
N HIS A 132 9.86 10.95 -0.82
CA HIS A 132 9.37 12.31 -1.04
C HIS A 132 8.40 12.40 -2.23
N ASP A 133 8.70 11.72 -3.33
CA ASP A 133 7.83 11.67 -4.50
C ASP A 133 6.50 10.97 -4.17
N LEU A 134 6.55 9.85 -3.45
CA LEU A 134 5.36 9.15 -2.96
C LEU A 134 4.52 10.04 -2.03
N MET A 135 5.15 10.76 -1.11
CA MET A 135 4.47 11.72 -0.22
C MET A 135 3.74 12.80 -1.01
N THR A 136 4.40 13.40 -2.00
CA THR A 136 3.81 14.45 -2.84
C THR A 136 2.64 13.90 -3.65
N ALA A 137 2.81 12.77 -4.33
CA ALA A 137 1.77 12.14 -5.14
C ALA A 137 0.53 11.76 -4.32
N THR A 138 0.73 11.27 -3.10
CA THR A 138 -0.39 10.93 -2.19
C THR A 138 -1.06 12.19 -1.64
N GLN A 139 -0.31 13.24 -1.30
CA GLN A 139 -0.90 14.52 -0.89
C GLN A 139 -1.81 15.11 -1.97
N GLU A 140 -1.39 15.02 -3.23
CA GLU A 140 -2.17 15.47 -4.38
C GLU A 140 -3.44 14.63 -4.56
N ALA A 141 -3.31 13.30 -4.57
CA ALA A 141 -4.42 12.36 -4.75
C ALA A 141 -5.49 12.47 -3.65
N TYR A 142 -5.11 12.79 -2.42
CA TYR A 142 -6.01 12.91 -1.27
C TYR A 142 -6.34 14.37 -0.90
N SER A 143 -5.89 15.35 -1.70
CA SER A 143 -6.29 16.75 -1.50
C SER A 143 -7.79 16.93 -1.69
N GLU A 144 -8.41 17.88 -0.97
CA GLU A 144 -9.86 18.14 -1.04
C GLU A 144 -10.34 18.41 -2.48
N LYS A 145 -9.48 19.00 -3.32
CA LYS A 145 -9.76 19.25 -4.75
C LYS A 145 -9.93 17.96 -5.57
N ALA A 146 -9.18 16.91 -5.23
CA ALA A 146 -9.25 15.62 -5.89
C ALA A 146 -10.50 14.81 -5.45
N GLN A 147 -10.89 14.93 -4.18
CA GLN A 147 -12.09 14.24 -3.64
C GLN A 147 -13.40 14.96 -3.98
N ALA A 148 -13.38 16.27 -4.23
CA ALA A 148 -14.56 17.09 -4.50
C ALA A 148 -15.18 16.91 -5.90
N HIS A 149 -14.59 16.09 -6.78
CA HIS A 149 -15.14 15.81 -8.11
C HIS A 149 -15.77 14.41 -8.16
N PRO A 150 -17.04 14.23 -7.73
CA PRO A 150 -17.74 12.99 -7.97
C PRO A 150 -17.84 12.74 -9.47
N PRO A 151 -17.82 11.47 -9.93
CA PRO A 151 -17.85 11.11 -11.35
C PRO A 151 -19.06 11.70 -12.11
N HIS A 152 -20.13 12.04 -11.40
CA HIS A 152 -21.28 12.73 -11.95
C HIS A 152 -20.99 14.18 -12.35
N GLN A 153 -20.23 14.93 -11.55
CA GLN A 153 -19.88 16.33 -11.88
C GLN A 153 -18.85 16.39 -13.01
N GLN A 154 -17.92 15.43 -13.09
CA GLN A 154 -17.01 15.34 -14.23
C GLN A 154 -17.75 15.04 -15.54
N ARG A 155 -18.78 14.18 -15.52
CA ARG A 155 -19.68 13.96 -16.67
C ARG A 155 -20.45 15.22 -17.03
N GLU A 156 -21.02 15.91 -16.06
CA GLU A 156 -21.80 17.13 -16.29
C GLU A 156 -20.91 18.27 -16.83
N LEU A 157 -19.70 18.43 -16.28
CA LEU A 157 -18.70 19.38 -16.77
C LEU A 157 -18.20 19.00 -18.17
N ALA A 158 -17.98 17.72 -18.46
CA ALA A 158 -17.61 17.25 -19.79
C ALA A 158 -18.74 17.42 -20.81
N GLU A 159 -20.00 17.18 -20.44
CA GLU A 159 -21.18 17.43 -21.27
C GLU A 159 -21.36 18.93 -21.55
N LYS A 160 -21.13 19.78 -20.54
CA LYS A 160 -21.22 21.24 -20.66
C LYS A 160 -20.09 21.82 -21.51
N ALA A 161 -18.86 21.33 -21.33
CA ALA A 161 -17.71 21.70 -22.16
C ALA A 161 -17.85 21.21 -23.62
N ALA A 162 -18.42 20.02 -23.84
CA ALA A 162 -18.75 19.52 -25.16
C ALA A 162 -19.84 20.37 -25.84
N ALA A 163 -20.86 20.80 -25.09
CA ALA A 163 -21.90 21.71 -25.59
C ALA A 163 -21.35 23.09 -25.97
N GLU A 164 -20.45 23.66 -25.18
CA GLU A 164 -19.75 24.93 -25.52
C GLU A 164 -18.86 24.79 -26.75
N ALA A 165 -18.25 23.62 -26.98
CA ALA A 165 -17.49 23.30 -28.18
C ALA A 165 -18.35 22.91 -29.40
N GLY A 166 -19.70 22.93 -29.28
CA GLY A 166 -20.63 22.57 -30.35
C GLY A 166 -20.70 21.07 -30.66
N MET A 167 -20.23 20.20 -29.75
CA MET A 167 -20.20 18.74 -29.91
C MET A 167 -21.26 18.09 -29.00
N SER A 168 -22.24 17.40 -29.58
CA SER A 168 -23.30 16.70 -28.83
C SER A 168 -22.85 15.29 -28.42
N VAL A 169 -22.81 15.02 -27.11
CA VAL A 169 -22.56 13.68 -26.55
C VAL A 169 -23.85 12.87 -26.64
N LYS A 170 -23.84 11.78 -27.42
CA LYS A 170 -25.00 10.87 -27.52
C LYS A 170 -25.24 10.20 -26.17
N LYS A 171 -26.46 10.35 -25.63
CA LYS A 171 -26.90 9.58 -24.46
C LYS A 171 -27.20 8.15 -24.92
N ASP A 172 -26.27 7.25 -24.68
CA ASP A 172 -26.56 5.81 -24.78
C ASP A 172 -27.57 5.46 -23.67
N THR A 173 -28.71 4.94 -24.11
CA THR A 173 -29.86 4.58 -23.27
C THR A 173 -29.69 3.16 -22.73
#